data_AF-A0A062V478-F1
#
_entry.id   AF-A0A062V478-F1
#
_cell.length_a   1.000
_cell.length_b   1.000
_cell.length_c   1.000
_cell.angle_alpha   90.00
_cell.angle_beta   90.00
_cell.angle_gamma   90.00
#
_symmetry.space_group_name_H-M   'P 1'
#
loop_
_entity.id
_entity.type
_entity.pdbx_description
1 polymer ?
#
loop_
_entity_poly.entity_id
_entity_poly.type
_entity_poly.pdbx_seq_one_letter_code
_entity_poly.pdbx_strand_id
1 'polypeptide(L)'
;MVDIVEIIRIIFGSVFVMFLPGFAWSFVFFAKEEIDWIERIALSFGLSIALVPLAVFWLNYLLGVKIGILNVSIVVLALTGAAAGTYRLKGKYTLDDLLALLKGRLQNE
;
A
#
# COMPACT_ATOMS: atom_id res chain seq x y z
N MET A 1 32.99 -0.68 -14.90
CA MET A 1 32.24 -1.95 -14.88
C MET A 1 31.20 -1.80 -13.78
N VAL A 2 29.94 -2.16 -14.04
CA VAL A 2 28.90 -2.17 -13.00
C VAL A 2 29.15 -3.37 -12.11
N ASP A 3 29.31 -3.16 -10.82
CA ASP A 3 29.55 -4.23 -9.87
C ASP A 3 28.26 -5.00 -9.58
N ILE A 4 28.38 -6.29 -9.25
CA ILE A 4 27.22 -7.14 -8.93
C ILE A 4 26.36 -6.56 -7.81
N VAL A 5 26.98 -5.89 -6.84
CA VAL A 5 26.30 -5.22 -5.73
C VAL A 5 25.41 -4.08 -6.23
N GLU A 6 25.85 -3.35 -7.25
CA GLU A 6 25.07 -2.28 -7.85
C GLU A 6 23.86 -2.81 -8.62
N ILE A 7 24.04 -3.91 -9.37
CA ILE A 7 22.94 -4.58 -10.07
C ILE A 7 21.86 -5.03 -9.07
N ILE A 8 22.29 -5.67 -7.98
CA ILE A 8 21.38 -6.10 -6.90
C ILE A 8 20.63 -4.88 -6.34
N ARG A 9 21.34 -3.80 -5.99
CA ARG A 9 20.71 -2.58 -5.45
C ARG A 9 19.68 -1.98 -6.40
N ILE A 10 19.97 -1.92 -7.70
CA ILE A 10 19.05 -1.36 -8.70
C ILE A 10 17.79 -2.21 -8.79
N ILE A 11 17.93 -3.53 -8.88
CA ILE A 11 16.78 -4.45 -9.00
C ILE A 11 15.91 -4.37 -7.74
N PHE A 12 16.51 -4.55 -6.57
CA PHE A 12 15.76 -4.53 -5.30
C PHE A 12 15.16 -3.15 -5.00
N GLY A 13 15.90 -2.07 -5.25
CA GLY A 13 15.39 -0.71 -5.06
C GLY A 13 14.22 -0.39 -5.98
N SER A 14 14.28 -0.84 -7.24
CA SER A 14 13.20 -0.64 -8.20
C SER A 14 11.93 -1.40 -7.79
N VAL A 15 12.06 -2.68 -7.42
CA VAL A 15 10.92 -3.47 -6.92
C VAL A 15 10.34 -2.86 -5.64
N PHE A 16 11.21 -2.43 -4.73
CA PHE A 16 10.80 -1.81 -3.48
C PHE A 16 9.97 -0.53 -3.69
N VAL A 17 10.40 0.37 -4.59
CA VAL A 17 9.71 1.65 -4.81
C VAL A 17 8.53 1.53 -5.78
N MET A 18 8.70 0.81 -6.89
CA MET A 18 7.72 0.78 -8.00
C MET A 18 6.70 -0.36 -7.94
N PHE A 19 6.95 -1.41 -7.15
CA PHE A 19 6.06 -2.56 -7.12
C PHE A 19 5.44 -2.80 -5.74
N LEU A 20 6.26 -2.83 -4.70
CA LEU A 20 5.83 -3.24 -3.35
C LEU A 20 4.63 -2.45 -2.79
N PRO A 21 4.63 -1.10 -2.77
CA PRO A 21 3.52 -0.35 -2.17
C PRO A 21 2.24 -0.52 -2.99
N GLY A 22 2.30 -0.44 -4.32
CA GLY A 22 1.13 -0.63 -5.17
C GLY A 22 0.60 -2.06 -5.15
N PHE A 23 1.46 -3.07 -5.03
CA PHE A 23 1.04 -4.46 -4.84
C PHE A 23 0.27 -4.63 -3.54
N ALA A 24 0.76 -4.06 -2.43
CA ALA A 24 0.06 -4.10 -1.16
C ALA A 24 -1.32 -3.41 -1.25
N TRP A 25 -1.39 -2.22 -1.84
CA TRP A 25 -2.65 -1.49 -2.02
C TRP A 25 -3.62 -2.17 -3.00
N SER A 26 -3.13 -2.94 -3.97
CA SER A 26 -3.99 -3.70 -4.88
C SER A 26 -4.88 -4.70 -4.14
N PHE A 27 -4.44 -5.27 -3.00
CA PHE A 27 -5.27 -6.16 -2.16
C PHE A 27 -6.28 -5.39 -1.31
N VAL A 28 -6.04 -4.11 -1.07
CA VAL A 28 -6.94 -3.27 -0.29
C VAL A 28 -8.06 -2.74 -1.17
N PHE A 29 -7.73 -2.28 -2.38
CA PHE A 29 -8.68 -1.68 -3.33
C PHE A 29 -9.45 -2.69 -4.16
N PHE A 30 -8.83 -3.80 -4.56
CA PHE A 30 -9.45 -4.77 -5.46
C PHE A 30 -9.51 -6.15 -4.80
N ALA A 31 -10.70 -6.72 -4.74
CA ALA A 31 -10.90 -8.08 -4.23
C ALA A 31 -10.17 -9.10 -5.11
N LYS A 32 -9.88 -10.28 -4.56
CA LYS A 32 -9.19 -11.35 -5.31
C LYS A 32 -10.02 -11.88 -6.49
N GLU A 33 -11.34 -11.79 -6.39
CA GLU A 33 -12.28 -12.29 -7.41
C GLU A 33 -12.54 -11.27 -8.53
N GLU A 34 -12.16 -10.01 -8.34
CA GLU A 34 -12.41 -8.92 -9.29
C GLU A 34 -11.32 -8.78 -10.36
N ILE A 35 -10.09 -9.22 -10.06
CA ILE A 35 -8.93 -9.04 -10.94
C ILE A 35 -8.03 -10.27 -10.95
N ASP A 36 -7.54 -10.64 -12.13
CA ASP A 36 -6.59 -11.72 -12.32
C ASP A 36 -5.17 -11.31 -11.88
N TRP A 37 -4.26 -12.28 -11.76
CA TRP A 37 -2.89 -12.07 -11.31
C TRP A 37 -2.09 -11.13 -12.22
N ILE A 38 -2.29 -11.22 -13.54
CA ILE A 38 -1.61 -10.35 -14.51
C ILE A 38 -2.10 -8.90 -14.35
N GLU A 39 -3.42 -8.71 -14.21
CA GLU A 39 -4.02 -7.39 -13.98
C GLU A 39 -3.54 -6.79 -12.66
N ARG A 40 -3.45 -7.62 -11.61
CA ARG A 40 -2.91 -7.21 -10.31
C ARG A 40 -1.46 -6.74 -10.40
N ILE A 41 -0.61 -7.45 -11.16
CA ILE A 41 0.76 -7.03 -11.41
C ILE A 41 0.79 -5.68 -12.13
N ALA A 42 0.01 -5.51 -13.21
CA ALA A 42 -0.06 -4.25 -13.95
C ALA A 42 -0.54 -3.08 -13.07
N LEU A 43 -1.60 -3.30 -12.29
CA LEU A 43 -2.15 -2.33 -11.34
C LEU A 43 -1.16 -1.98 -10.23
N SER A 44 -0.29 -2.91 -9.82
CA SER A 44 0.72 -2.66 -8.79
C SER A 44 1.74 -1.59 -9.22
N PHE A 45 2.14 -1.61 -10.49
CA PHE A 45 3.00 -0.56 -11.04
C PHE A 45 2.26 0.78 -11.12
N GLY A 46 1.03 0.77 -11.66
CA GLY A 46 0.20 1.98 -11.76
C GLY A 46 -0.07 2.63 -10.40
N LEU A 47 -0.44 1.82 -9.40
CA LEU A 47 -0.68 2.29 -8.03
C LEU A 47 0.58 2.85 -7.38
N SER A 48 1.76 2.27 -7.59
CA SER A 48 3.00 2.83 -7.02
C SER A 48 3.38 4.16 -7.68
N ILE A 49 3.26 4.25 -9.01
CA ILE A 49 3.52 5.49 -9.77
C ILE A 49 2.56 6.60 -9.34
N ALA A 50 1.33 6.27 -8.96
CA ALA A 50 0.40 7.23 -8.39
C ALA A 50 0.75 7.56 -6.92
N LEU A 51 0.73 6.55 -6.04
CA LEU A 51 0.77 6.75 -4.59
C LEU A 51 2.12 7.29 -4.09
N VAL A 52 3.24 6.77 -4.58
CA VAL A 52 4.56 7.14 -4.05
C VAL A 52 4.92 8.59 -4.37
N PRO A 53 4.87 9.06 -5.63
CA PRO A 53 5.13 10.46 -5.94
C PRO A 53 4.13 11.40 -5.26
N LEU A 54 2.85 11.03 -5.22
CA LEU A 54 1.81 11.83 -4.58
C LEU A 54 2.08 12.01 -3.09
N ALA A 55 2.37 10.92 -2.37
CA ALA A 55 2.66 10.98 -0.93
C ALA A 55 3.93 11.76 -0.63
N VAL A 56 5.01 11.53 -1.39
CA VAL A 56 6.27 12.28 -1.23
C VAL A 56 6.08 13.76 -1.53
N PHE A 57 5.35 14.09 -2.60
CA PHE A 57 5.06 15.47 -2.99
C PHE A 57 4.22 16.18 -1.91
N TRP A 58 3.16 15.55 -1.42
CA TRP A 58 2.34 16.12 -0.35
C TRP A 58 3.15 16.33 0.94
N LEU A 59 4.00 15.37 1.30
CA LEU A 59 4.85 15.49 2.49
C LEU A 59 5.87 16.63 2.35
N ASN A 60 6.40 16.82 1.15
CA ASN A 60 7.26 17.94 0.83
C ASN A 60 6.51 19.28 0.87
N TYR A 61 5.34 19.36 0.23
CA TYR A 61 4.57 20.58 0.09
C TYR A 61 3.94 21.06 1.42
N LEU A 62 3.35 20.15 2.20
CA LEU A 62 2.64 20.50 3.42
C LEU A 62 3.56 20.59 4.65
N LEU A 63 4.50 19.65 4.78
CA LEU A 63 5.33 19.53 5.98
C LEU A 63 6.79 19.97 5.75
N GLY A 64 7.14 20.38 4.54
CA GLY A 64 8.50 20.81 4.20
C GLY A 64 9.54 19.69 4.22
N VAL A 65 9.11 18.42 4.19
CA VAL A 65 10.03 17.28 4.27
C VAL A 65 10.84 17.20 2.98
N LYS A 66 12.18 17.17 3.12
CA LYS A 66 13.08 17.09 1.95
C LYS A 66 12.88 15.78 1.20
N ILE A 67 12.79 15.86 -0.14
CA ILE A 67 12.75 14.68 -0.99
C ILE A 67 14.16 14.09 -1.03
N GLY A 68 14.36 12.95 -0.39
CA GLY A 68 15.63 12.23 -0.33
C GLY A 68 15.41 10.75 -0.14
N ILE A 69 16.45 9.95 -0.38
CA ILE A 69 16.37 8.47 -0.37
C ILE A 69 15.75 7.93 0.93
N LEU A 70 16.15 8.48 2.08
CA LEU A 70 15.62 8.07 3.38
C LEU A 70 14.12 8.35 3.51
N ASN A 71 13.68 9.57 3.18
CA ASN A 71 12.27 9.95 3.31
C ASN A 71 11.38 9.22 2.32
N VAL A 72 11.85 9.01 1.08
CA VAL A 72 11.14 8.18 0.10
C VAL A 72 11.01 6.74 0.61
N SER A 73 12.07 6.18 1.18
CA SER A 73 12.04 4.82 1.75
C SER A 73 11.05 4.70 2.91
N ILE A 74 10.99 5.70 3.79
CA ILE A 74 10.01 5.76 4.89
C ILE A 74 8.59 5.84 4.33
N VAL A 75 8.34 6.67 3.31
CA VAL A 75 7.02 6.78 2.67
C VAL A 75 6.59 5.44 2.05
N VAL A 76 7.49 4.76 1.33
CA VAL A 76 7.22 3.44 0.75
C VAL A 76 6.87 2.42 1.83
N LEU A 77 7.63 2.37 2.93
CA LEU A 77 7.34 1.49 4.07
C LEU A 77 6.01 1.84 4.74
N ALA A 78 5.73 3.13 4.94
CA ALA A 78 4.49 3.59 5.55
C ALA A 78 3.27 3.24 4.70
N LEU A 79 3.33 3.47 3.38
CA LEU A 79 2.27 3.08 2.45
C LEU A 79 2.04 1.57 2.45
N THR A 80 3.11 0.79 2.40
CA THR A 80 3.03 -0.69 2.41
C THR A 80 2.46 -1.20 3.74
N GLY A 81 2.94 -0.65 4.86
CA GLY A 81 2.48 -1.01 6.20
C GLY A 81 1.03 -0.62 6.45
N ALA A 82 0.60 0.55 5.98
CA ALA A 82 -0.80 0.99 6.05
C ALA A 82 -1.72 0.08 5.24
N ALA A 83 -1.31 -0.32 4.03
CA ALA A 83 -2.05 -1.29 3.23
C ALA A 83 -2.14 -2.67 3.92
N ALA A 84 -1.03 -3.16 4.47
CA ALA A 84 -1.03 -4.42 5.21
C ALA A 84 -1.92 -4.37 6.47
N GLY A 85 -1.89 -3.26 7.20
CA GLY A 85 -2.74 -3.03 8.37
C GLY A 85 -4.22 -3.02 8.02
N THR A 86 -4.60 -2.23 7.01
CA THR A 86 -6.01 -2.15 6.55
C THR A 86 -6.51 -3.48 6.00
N TYR A 87 -5.71 -4.20 5.22
CA TYR A 87 -6.05 -5.53 4.72
C TYR A 87 -6.32 -6.53 5.86
N ARG A 88 -5.49 -6.51 6.92
CA ARG A 88 -5.69 -7.38 8.09
C ARG A 88 -6.94 -7.00 8.90
N LEU A 89 -7.26 -5.72 9.01
CA LEU A 89 -8.44 -5.25 9.73
C LEU A 89 -9.74 -5.59 8.99
N LYS A 90 -9.76 -5.51 7.65
CA LYS A 90 -10.91 -5.96 6.84
C LYS A 90 -11.32 -7.40 7.14
N GLY A 91 -10.36 -8.30 7.39
CA GLY A 91 -10.65 -9.70 7.70
C GLY A 91 -11.12 -9.96 9.14
N LYS A 92 -11.09 -8.96 10.03
CA LYS A 92 -11.36 -9.14 11.47
C LYS A 92 -12.65 -8.46 11.95
N TYR A 93 -13.14 -7.47 11.20
CA TYR A 93 -14.35 -6.72 11.52
C TYR A 93 -15.21 -6.63 10.27
N THR A 94 -15.94 -7.71 9.97
CA THR A 94 -16.94 -7.68 8.90
C THR A 94 -18.07 -6.77 9.37
N LEU A 95 -18.56 -5.89 8.49
CA LEU A 95 -19.64 -4.96 8.82
C LEU A 95 -20.88 -5.70 9.32
N ASP A 96 -21.03 -6.96 8.91
CA ASP A 96 -22.05 -7.89 9.40
C ASP A 96 -21.90 -8.21 10.89
N ASP A 97 -20.68 -8.34 11.43
CA ASP A 97 -20.44 -8.53 12.87
C ASP A 97 -20.80 -7.27 13.66
N LEU A 98 -20.48 -6.09 13.11
CA LEU A 98 -20.84 -4.81 13.73
C LEU A 98 -22.35 -4.55 13.66
N LEU A 99 -22.99 -4.91 12.55
CA LEU A 99 -24.45 -4.84 12.39
C LEU A 99 -25.16 -5.85 13.29
N ALA A 100 -24.59 -7.04 13.49
CA ALA A 100 -25.10 -8.02 14.45
C ALA A 100 -25.01 -7.50 15.89
N LEU A 101 -23.90 -6.88 16.27
CA LEU A 101 -23.73 -6.26 17.59
C LEU A 101 -24.69 -5.08 17.81
N LEU A 102 -24.89 -4.23 16.80
CA LEU A 102 -25.80 -3.09 16.88
C LEU A 102 -27.28 -3.54 16.91
N LYS A 103 -27.67 -4.51 16.07
CA LYS A 103 -29.02 -5.09 16.12
C LYS A 103 -29.31 -5.76 17.47
N GLY A 104 -28.34 -6.48 18.03
CA GLY A 104 -28.45 -7.09 19.35
C GLY A 104 -28.57 -6.06 20.48
N ARG A 105 -28.02 -4.85 20.33
CA ARG A 105 -28.23 -3.76 21.29
C ARG A 105 -29.59 -3.09 21.17
N LEU A 106 -30.12 -2.94 19.95
CA LEU A 106 -31.43 -2.32 19.72
C LEU A 106 -32.62 -3.22 20.09
N GLN A 107 -32.42 -4.55 20.17
CA GLN A 107 -33.45 -5.50 20.62
C GLN A 107 -33.50 -5.68 22.14
N ASN A 108 -32.49 -5.20 22.86
CA ASN A 108 -32.37 -5.31 24.33
C ASN A 108 -32.73 -4.01 25.06
N GLU A 109 -33.17 -2.97 24.34
CA GLU A 109 -33.84 -1.77 24.88
C GLU A 109 -35.34 -1.85 24.55
#